data_AF-A0A6N8FJR2-F1
#
_entry.id   AF-A0A6N8FJR2-F1
#
_cell.length_a   1.000
_cell.length_b   1.000
_cell.length_c   1.000
_cell.angle_alpha   90.00
_cell.angle_beta   90.00
_cell.angle_gamma   90.00
#
_symmetry.space_group_name_H-M   'P 1'
#
loop_
_entity.id
_entity.type
_entity.pdbx_description
1 polymer ?
#
loop_
_entity_poly.entity_id
_entity_poly.type
_entity_poly.pdbx_seq_one_letter_code
_entity_poly.pdbx_strand_id
1 'polypeptide(L)'
;MDDKVVQLEKRVREMEKNNATFQAELKELKVELDLSIKKTLESLTTNQGFAGNEKINYLQEVNEQMFQQNLRLRNLIEKCIQNHIVPTQDQYYEALREDTT
;
A
#
# COMPACT_ATOMS: atom_id res chain seq x y z
N MET A 1 -53.16 -42.26 -6.43
CA MET A 1 -51.77 -42.52 -6.00
C MET A 1 -50.78 -41.98 -7.02
N ASP A 2 -51.08 -42.12 -8.31
CA ASP A 2 -50.23 -41.64 -9.42
C ASP A 2 -49.95 -40.13 -9.45
N ASP A 3 -50.92 -39.29 -9.11
CA ASP A 3 -50.75 -37.83 -9.26
C ASP A 3 -49.66 -37.25 -8.32
N LYS A 4 -49.48 -37.86 -7.14
CA LYS A 4 -48.39 -37.51 -6.22
C LYS A 4 -47.03 -37.98 -6.72
N VAL A 5 -46.98 -39.13 -7.40
CA VAL A 5 -45.74 -39.67 -7.98
C VAL A 5 -45.27 -38.76 -9.12
N VAL A 6 -46.19 -38.34 -10.00
CA VAL A 6 -45.89 -37.42 -11.10
C VAL A 6 -45.40 -36.05 -10.58
N GLN A 7 -46.01 -35.52 -9.52
CA GLN A 7 -45.55 -34.27 -8.90
C GLN A 7 -44.16 -34.39 -8.27
N LEU A 8 -43.87 -35.52 -7.61
CA LEU A 8 -42.55 -35.79 -7.04
C LEU A 8 -41.49 -35.92 -8.12
N GLU A 9 -41.76 -36.65 -9.21
CA GLU A 9 -40.83 -36.78 -10.35
C GLU A 9 -40.54 -35.44 -11.03
N LYS A 10 -41.55 -34.57 -11.15
CA LYS A 10 -41.36 -33.21 -11.68
C LYS A 10 -40.44 -32.40 -10.76
N ARG A 11 -40.66 -32.47 -9.45
CA ARG A 11 -39.86 -31.76 -8.46
C ARG A 11 -38.42 -32.28 -8.38
N VAL A 12 -38.21 -33.59 -8.53
CA VAL A 12 -36.87 -34.18 -8.62
C VAL A 12 -36.13 -33.65 -9.85
N ARG A 13 -36.76 -33.68 -11.03
CA ARG A 13 -36.15 -33.14 -12.26
C ARG A 13 -35.79 -31.66 -12.15
N GLU A 14 -36.65 -30.89 -11.50
CA GLU A 14 -36.41 -29.46 -11.27
C GLU A 14 -35.25 -29.22 -10.30
N MET A 15 -35.16 -30.01 -9.22
CA MET A 15 -34.01 -29.97 -8.30
C MET A 15 -32.71 -30.40 -8.97
N GLU A 16 -32.72 -31.45 -9.80
CA GLU A 16 -31.54 -31.90 -10.55
C GLU A 16 -31.04 -30.82 -11.51
N LYS A 17 -31.97 -30.16 -12.22
CA LYS A 17 -31.65 -29.04 -13.10
C LYS A 17 -31.04 -27.87 -12.32
N ASN A 18 -31.64 -27.48 -11.19
CA ASN A 18 -31.12 -26.41 -10.36
C ASN A 18 -29.74 -26.75 -9.79
N ASN A 19 -29.52 -27.99 -9.37
CA ASN A 19 -28.24 -28.45 -8.86
C ASN A 19 -27.14 -28.39 -9.95
N ALA A 20 -27.46 -28.77 -11.19
CA ALA A 20 -26.54 -28.64 -12.31
C ALA A 20 -26.20 -27.16 -12.60
N THR A 21 -27.18 -26.26 -12.54
CA THR A 21 -26.96 -24.82 -12.69
C THR A 21 -26.05 -24.27 -11.58
N PHE A 22 -26.33 -24.59 -10.32
CA PHE A 22 -25.51 -24.14 -9.19
C PHE A 22 -24.08 -24.67 -9.26
N GLN A 23 -23.87 -25.90 -9.73
CA GLN A 23 -22.52 -26.43 -9.96
C GLN A 23 -21.76 -25.66 -11.04
N ALA A 24 -22.45 -25.22 -12.10
CA ALA A 24 -21.84 -24.40 -13.14
C ALA A 24 -21.46 -23.02 -12.61
N GLU A 25 -22.37 -22.35 -11.89
CA GLU A 25 -22.13 -21.04 -11.26
C GLU A 25 -20.99 -21.10 -10.24
N LEU A 26 -20.93 -22.14 -9.41
CA LEU A 26 -19.82 -22.34 -8.46
C LEU A 26 -18.47 -22.50 -9.16
N LYS A 27 -18.46 -23.18 -10.31
CA LYS A 27 -17.23 -23.36 -11.10
C LYS A 27 -16.78 -22.04 -11.72
N GLU A 28 -17.71 -21.24 -12.23
CA GLU A 28 -17.43 -19.91 -12.78
C GLU A 28 -16.91 -18.97 -11.70
N LEU A 29 -17.58 -18.90 -10.56
CA LEU A 29 -17.16 -18.08 -9.43
C LEU A 29 -15.77 -18.46 -8.91
N LYS A 30 -15.44 -19.76 -8.89
CA LYS A 30 -14.11 -20.23 -8.53
C LYS A 30 -13.04 -19.73 -9.50
N VAL A 31 -13.31 -19.75 -10.81
CA VAL A 31 -12.40 -19.24 -11.83
C VAL A 31 -12.21 -17.72 -11.69
N GLU A 32 -13.28 -16.97 -11.46
CA GLU A 32 -13.20 -15.53 -11.22
C GLU A 32 -12.38 -15.20 -9.96
N LEU A 33 -12.59 -15.96 -8.88
CA LEU A 33 -11.82 -15.81 -7.65
C LEU A 33 -10.33 -16.08 -7.89
N ASP A 34 -9.98 -17.18 -8.55
CA ASP A 34 -8.59 -17.53 -8.87
C ASP A 34 -7.92 -16.43 -9.72
N LEU A 35 -8.63 -15.88 -10.72
CA LEU A 35 -8.15 -14.78 -11.54
C LEU A 35 -7.95 -13.49 -10.73
N SER A 36 -8.90 -13.17 -9.85
CA SER A 36 -8.84 -11.97 -9.00
C SER A 36 -7.69 -12.05 -7.99
N ILE A 37 -7.49 -13.21 -7.35
CA ILE A 37 -6.36 -13.46 -6.46
C ILE A 37 -5.05 -13.29 -7.23
N LYS A 38 -4.93 -13.92 -8.40
CA LYS A 38 -3.71 -13.84 -9.22
C LYS A 38 -3.37 -12.39 -9.60
N LYS A 39 -4.37 -11.63 -10.08
CA LYS A 39 -4.21 -10.22 -10.46
C LYS A 39 -3.82 -9.33 -9.27
N THR A 40 -4.39 -9.59 -8.09
CA THR A 40 -4.06 -8.86 -6.86
C THR A 40 -2.62 -9.15 -6.43
N LEU A 41 -2.20 -10.41 -6.51
CA LEU A 41 -0.83 -10.83 -6.18
C LEU A 41 0.20 -10.23 -7.13
N GLU A 42 -0.08 -10.22 -8.43
CA GLU A 42 0.73 -9.56 -9.47
C GLU A 42 0.81 -8.04 -9.24
N SER A 43 -0.30 -7.41 -8.85
CA SER A 43 -0.32 -5.97 -8.58
C SER A 43 0.49 -5.61 -7.32
N LEU A 44 0.46 -6.45 -6.29
CA LEU A 44 1.25 -6.25 -5.07
C LEU A 44 2.75 -6.42 -5.34
N THR A 45 3.13 -7.46 -6.09
CA THR A 45 4.54 -7.69 -6.45
C THR A 45 5.11 -6.60 -7.34
N THR A 46 4.32 -6.06 -8.27
CA THR A 46 4.77 -4.98 -9.18
C THR A 46 4.86 -3.61 -8.48
N ASN A 47 3.99 -3.32 -7.51
CA ASN A 47 3.98 -2.02 -6.81
C ASN A 47 4.79 -1.96 -5.51
N GLN A 48 5.03 -3.08 -4.83
CA GLN A 48 5.76 -3.12 -3.56
C GLN A 48 7.16 -3.75 -3.64
N GLY A 49 7.51 -4.40 -4.76
CA GLY A 49 8.65 -5.32 -4.79
C GLY A 49 10.03 -4.69 -4.62
N PHE A 50 10.29 -3.49 -5.14
CA PHE A 50 11.66 -2.92 -5.10
C PHE A 50 11.70 -1.39 -5.15
N ALA A 51 11.03 -0.77 -6.14
CA ALA A 51 11.08 0.69 -6.34
C ALA A 51 10.32 1.51 -5.27
N GLY A 52 9.27 0.92 -4.66
CA GLY A 52 8.52 1.57 -3.59
C GLY A 52 9.33 1.71 -2.30
N ASN A 53 10.06 0.66 -1.92
CA ASN A 53 10.87 0.67 -0.70
C ASN A 53 12.11 1.55 -0.84
N GLU A 54 12.81 1.54 -1.97
CA GLU A 54 13.95 2.44 -2.19
C GLU A 54 13.53 3.90 -2.16
N LYS A 55 12.42 4.25 -2.81
CA LYS A 55 11.88 5.61 -2.77
C LYS A 55 11.45 6.01 -1.35
N ILE A 56 10.80 5.12 -0.61
CA ILE A 56 10.39 5.39 0.77
C ILE A 56 11.61 5.58 1.67
N ASN A 57 12.61 4.70 1.56
CA ASN A 57 13.85 4.80 2.33
C ASN A 57 14.60 6.08 2.01
N TYR A 58 14.76 6.42 0.72
CA TYR A 58 15.37 7.67 0.29
C TYR A 58 14.62 8.90 0.85
N LEU A 59 13.29 8.91 0.77
CA LEU A 59 12.50 10.02 1.31
C LEU A 59 12.59 10.11 2.83
N GLN A 60 12.71 8.99 3.54
CA GLN A 60 12.95 8.98 4.99
C GLN A 60 14.34 9.55 5.32
N GLU A 61 15.38 9.13 4.62
CA GLU A 61 16.75 9.63 4.80
C GLU A 61 16.85 11.14 4.55
N VAL A 62 16.30 11.62 3.42
CA VAL A 62 16.31 13.05 3.09
C VAL A 62 15.51 13.87 4.11
N ASN A 63 14.39 13.35 4.62
CA ASN A 63 13.62 14.03 5.65
C ASN A 63 14.38 14.12 6.98
N GLU A 64 15.09 13.07 7.35
CA GLU A 64 15.94 13.10 8.56
C GLU A 64 17.06 14.14 8.41
N GLN A 65 17.75 14.17 7.27
CA GLN A 65 18.77 15.19 6.98
C GLN A 65 18.19 16.62 7.06
N MET A 66 17.04 16.85 6.44
CA MET A 66 16.28 18.10 6.50
C MET A 66 15.93 18.49 7.95
N PHE A 67 15.53 17.53 8.77
CA PHE A 67 15.20 17.77 10.17
C PHE A 67 16.44 18.22 10.96
N GLN A 68 17.56 17.52 10.79
CA GLN A 68 18.83 17.86 11.45
C GLN A 68 19.35 19.24 11.01
N GLN A 69 19.24 19.57 9.72
CA GLN A 69 19.58 20.89 9.19
C GLN A 69 18.73 21.99 9.85
N ASN A 70 17.42 21.78 9.97
CA ASN A 70 16.52 22.74 10.62
C ASN A 70 16.86 22.94 12.09
N LEU A 71 17.24 21.86 12.80
CA LEU A 71 17.67 21.96 14.20
C LEU A 71 18.95 22.80 14.34
N ARG A 72 19.96 22.55 13.50
CA ARG A 72 21.22 23.32 13.49
C ARG A 72 20.99 24.79 13.17
N LEU A 73 20.14 25.10 12.19
CA LEU A 73 19.77 26.47 11.86
C LEU A 73 19.08 27.18 13.03
N ARG A 74 18.16 26.51 13.73
CA ARG A 74 17.52 27.09 14.93
C ARG A 74 18.55 27.41 16.01
N ASN A 75 19.48 26.49 16.28
CA ASN A 75 20.57 26.72 17.22
C ASN A 75 21.46 27.90 16.82
N LEU A 76 21.77 28.05 15.53
CA LEU A 76 22.53 29.19 15.02
C LEU A 76 21.76 30.50 15.24
N ILE A 77 20.48 30.53 14.88
CA ILE A 77 19.61 31.70 15.07
C ILE A 77 19.53 32.09 16.55
N GLU A 78 19.33 31.13 17.45
CA GLU A 78 19.29 31.40 18.89
C GLU A 78 20.61 32.00 19.39
N LYS A 79 21.76 31.46 18.98
CA LYS A 79 23.08 32.03 19.31
C LYS A 79 23.24 33.45 18.76
N CYS A 80 22.78 33.70 17.53
CA CYS A 80 22.84 35.01 16.91
C CYS A 80 21.97 36.04 17.64
N ILE A 81 20.76 35.65 18.05
CA ILE A 81 19.86 36.47 18.86
C ILE A 81 20.50 36.80 20.21
N GLN A 82 21.03 35.80 20.92
CA GLN A 82 21.67 35.99 22.23
C GLN A 82 22.84 36.97 22.14
N ASN A 83 23.68 36.82 21.12
CA ASN A 83 24.88 37.65 20.94
C ASN A 83 24.61 38.96 20.20
N HIS A 84 23.36 39.21 19.75
CA HIS A 84 22.98 40.38 18.95
C HIS A 84 23.82 40.53 17.67
N ILE A 85 24.15 39.41 17.03
CA ILE A 85 24.95 39.36 15.80
C ILE A 85 24.13 38.81 14.63
N VAL A 86 24.42 39.25 13.42
CA VAL A 86 23.86 38.68 12.19
C VAL A 86 24.82 37.58 11.71
N PRO A 87 24.35 36.35 11.45
CA PRO A 87 25.21 35.29 10.95
C PRO A 87 25.74 35.66 9.56
N THR A 88 27.01 35.37 9.34
CA THR A 88 27.63 35.47 8.01
C THR A 88 27.12 34.35 7.11
N GLN A 89 27.25 34.55 5.80
CA GLN A 89 26.86 33.56 4.80
C GLN A 89 27.59 32.22 5.01
N ASP A 90 28.86 32.25 5.41
CA ASP A 90 29.66 31.05 5.68
C ASP A 90 29.11 30.27 6.88
N GLN A 91 28.74 30.96 7.96
CA GLN A 91 28.14 30.34 9.15
C GLN A 91 26.78 29.70 8.85
N TYR A 92 25.99 30.32 7.96
CA TYR A 92 24.73 29.76 7.51
C TYR A 92 24.94 28.46 6.71
N TYR A 93 25.90 28.45 5.79
CA TYR A 93 26.22 27.23 5.03
C TYR A 93 26.85 26.15 5.89
N GLU A 94 27.62 26.52 6.92
CA GLU A 94 28.17 25.59 7.89
C GLU A 94 27.05 24.88 8.67
N ALA A 95 26.04 25.62 9.16
CA ALA A 95 24.89 25.03 9.84
C ALA A 95 24.03 24.12 8.94
N LEU A 96 24.02 24.35 7.63
CA LEU A 96 23.32 23.52 6.65
C LEU A 96 24.08 22.23 6.29
N ARG A 97 25.40 22.19 6.43
CA ARG A 97 26.17 20.97 6.16
C ARG A 97 26.00 19.97 7.31
N GLU A 98 25.99 18.69 6.96
CA GLU A 98 26.15 17.62 7.96
C GLU A 98 27.57 17.71 8.51
N ASP A 99 27.72 17.53 9.83
CA ASP A 99 29.03 17.27 10.43
C ASP A 99 29.55 15.96 9.81
N THR A 100 30.45 16.05 8.84
CA THR A 100 31.23 14.88 8.38
C THR A 100 32.18 14.49 9.52
N THR A 101 31.69 13.69 10.46
CA THR A 101 32.51 13.01 11.47
C THR A 101 31.93 11.64 11.76
#